data_AF-E0CZ67-F1
#
_entry.id   AF-E0CZ67-F1
#
_cell.length_a   1.000
_cell.length_b   1.000
_cell.length_c   1.000
_cell.angle_alpha   90.00
_cell.angle_beta   90.00
_cell.angle_gamma   90.00
#
_symmetry.space_group_name_H-M   'P 1'
#
loop_
_entity.id
_entity.type
_entity.pdbx_description
1 polymer ?
#
loop_
_entity_poly.entity_id
_entity_poly.type
_entity_poly.pdbx_seq_one_letter_code
_entity_poly.pdbx_strand_id
1 'polypeptide(L)'
;MLGSERAVVEEWLSEFKALPDTQITSYAATLHRKKALVPALYKVIQDSNNELLEPVCHQLFELYRSSEVRLKRFTLQFLPELIWVYLRLTVSRDRQSN
;
A
#
# COMPACT_ATOMS: atom_id res chain seq x y z
N MET A 1 19.64 5.71 4.37
CA MET A 1 18.60 4.97 5.13
C MET A 1 17.41 4.47 4.28
N LEU A 2 17.33 4.77 2.97
CA LEU A 2 16.24 4.34 2.07
C LEU A 2 16.13 2.81 1.87
N GLY A 3 17.24 2.07 1.98
CA GLY A 3 17.24 0.61 1.81
C GLY A 3 16.41 -0.14 2.86
N SER A 4 16.20 0.44 4.05
CA SER A 4 15.40 -0.19 5.10
C SER A 4 13.90 -0.12 4.80
N GLU A 5 13.43 0.92 4.10
CA GLU A 5 11.99 1.13 3.87
C GLU A 5 11.52 0.34 2.65
N ARG A 6 12.35 0.33 1.60
CA ARG A 6 12.15 -0.53 0.42
C ARG A 6 12.05 -2.00 0.82
N ALA A 7 12.98 -2.48 1.64
CA ALA A 7 12.99 -3.87 2.11
C ALA A 7 11.73 -4.23 2.89
N VAL A 8 11.23 -3.33 3.76
CA VAL A 8 9.99 -3.55 4.53
C VAL A 8 8.77 -3.71 3.61
N VAL A 9 8.69 -2.91 2.55
CA VAL A 9 7.58 -3.00 1.59
C VAL A 9 7.70 -4.24 0.72
N GLU A 10 8.90 -4.56 0.24
CA GLU A 10 9.15 -5.78 -0.55
C GLU A 10 8.84 -7.04 0.26
N GLU A 11 9.27 -7.11 1.51
CA GLU A 11 8.93 -8.21 2.42
C GLU A 11 7.41 -8.34 2.60
N TRP A 12 6.71 -7.22 2.83
CA TRP A 12 5.26 -7.22 2.98
C TRP A 12 4.51 -7.68 1.71
N LEU A 13 5.01 -7.30 0.53
CA LEU A 13 4.48 -7.76 -0.76
C LEU A 13 4.71 -9.27 -0.94
N SER A 14 5.93 -9.74 -0.68
CA SER A 14 6.28 -11.16 -0.81
C SER A 14 5.51 -12.04 0.17
N GLU A 15 5.37 -11.61 1.42
CA GLU A 15 4.68 -12.37 2.46
C GLU A 15 3.20 -12.56 2.15
N PHE A 16 2.50 -11.51 1.72
CA PHE A 16 1.09 -11.63 1.36
C PHE A 16 0.88 -12.48 0.11
N LYS A 17 1.76 -12.35 -0.89
CA LYS A 17 1.70 -13.18 -2.12
C LYS A 17 1.91 -14.67 -1.84
N ALA A 18 2.74 -15.02 -0.86
CA ALA A 18 3.00 -16.40 -0.47
C ALA A 18 1.99 -16.94 0.57
N LEU A 19 1.06 -16.11 1.05
CA LEU A 19 0.16 -16.44 2.14
C LEU A 19 -0.96 -17.39 1.66
N PRO A 20 -1.15 -18.56 2.31
CA PRO A 20 -2.31 -19.41 2.04
C PRO A 20 -3.61 -18.74 2.51
N ASP A 21 -4.73 -19.00 1.81
CA ASP A 21 -6.05 -18.47 2.17
C ASP A 21 -6.47 -18.78 3.61
N THR A 22 -6.05 -19.94 4.12
CA THR A 22 -6.32 -20.39 5.49
C THR A 22 -5.63 -19.54 6.57
N GLN A 23 -4.62 -18.75 6.19
CA GLN A 23 -3.83 -17.92 7.11
C GLN A 23 -4.17 -16.43 7.04
N ILE A 24 -5.05 -16.01 6.12
CA ILE A 24 -5.44 -14.60 5.92
C ILE A 24 -5.92 -13.96 7.22
N THR A 25 -6.78 -14.63 7.99
CA THR A 25 -7.30 -14.12 9.26
C THR A 25 -6.19 -13.91 10.29
N SER A 26 -5.23 -14.84 10.38
CA SER A 26 -4.08 -14.75 11.29
C SER A 26 -3.16 -13.59 10.90
N TYR A 27 -2.84 -13.48 9.61
CA TYR A 27 -2.06 -12.37 9.06
C TYR A 27 -2.71 -11.01 9.34
N ALA A 28 -4.02 -10.89 9.12
CA ALA A 28 -4.77 -9.67 9.42
C ALA A 28 -4.69 -9.29 10.90
N ALA A 29 -4.64 -10.28 11.80
CA ALA A 29 -4.49 -10.06 13.23
C ALA A 29 -3.07 -9.63 13.63
N THR A 30 -2.03 -9.90 12.83
CA THR A 30 -0.64 -9.53 13.16
C THR A 30 -0.13 -8.30 12.40
N LEU A 31 -0.80 -7.87 11.33
CA LEU A 31 -0.36 -6.78 10.46
C LEU A 31 -0.06 -5.46 11.21
N HIS A 32 -0.86 -5.12 12.22
CA HIS A 32 -0.67 -3.92 13.04
C HIS A 32 0.65 -3.91 13.84
N ARG A 33 1.30 -5.07 14.03
CA ARG A 33 2.58 -5.18 14.74
C ARG A 33 3.76 -4.69 13.89
N LYS A 34 3.59 -4.60 12.56
CA LYS A 34 4.61 -4.11 11.63
C LYS A 34 4.65 -2.58 11.61
N LYS A 35 5.13 -1.98 12.71
CA LYS A 35 5.10 -0.51 12.91
C LYS A 35 5.81 0.29 11.81
N ALA A 36 6.83 -0.29 11.17
CA ALA A 36 7.57 0.36 10.09
C ALA A 36 6.83 0.34 8.74
N LEU A 37 5.82 -0.53 8.57
CA LEU A 37 5.15 -0.74 7.29
C LEU A 37 4.31 0.48 6.88
N VAL A 38 3.50 1.02 7.80
CA VAL A 38 2.59 2.14 7.47
C VAL A 38 3.38 3.36 6.99
N PRO A 39 4.43 3.85 7.70
CA PRO A 39 5.26 4.94 7.21
C PRO A 39 5.94 4.65 5.86
N ALA A 40 6.40 3.41 5.64
CA ALA A 40 7.02 3.02 4.38
C ALA A 40 6.03 3.04 3.21
N LEU A 41 4.79 2.57 3.43
CA LEU A 41 3.73 2.62 2.42
C LEU A 41 3.33 4.06 2.09
N TYR A 42 3.24 4.96 3.07
CA TYR A 42 2.98 6.38 2.82
C TYR A 42 4.06 7.00 1.91
N LYS A 43 5.34 6.69 2.15
CA LYS A 43 6.44 7.18 1.32
C LYS A 43 6.36 6.67 -0.12
N VAL A 44 6.02 5.39 -0.31
CA VAL A 44 5.81 4.82 -1.66
C VAL A 44 4.63 5.50 -2.35
N ILE A 45 3.51 5.73 -1.65
CA ILE A 45 2.32 6.37 -2.22
C ILE A 45 2.60 7.82 -2.62
N GLN A 46 3.38 8.56 -1.81
CA GLN A 46 3.70 9.96 -2.04
C GLN A 46 4.67 10.18 -3.20
N ASP A 47 5.50 9.19 -3.51
CA ASP A 47 6.45 9.23 -4.63
C ASP A 47 5.84 8.58 -5.87
N SER A 48 5.26 9.40 -6.76
CA SER A 48 4.60 8.93 -7.98
C SER A 48 5.52 8.23 -8.99
N ASN A 49 6.84 8.37 -8.84
CA ASN A 49 7.83 7.70 -9.70
C ASN A 49 8.39 6.43 -9.06
N ASN A 50 7.87 6.03 -7.89
CA ASN A 50 8.35 4.86 -7.18
C ASN A 50 7.96 3.56 -7.89
N GLU A 51 8.93 2.70 -8.16
CA GLU A 51 8.73 1.40 -8.81
C GLU A 51 7.79 0.47 -8.02
N LEU A 52 7.68 0.64 -6.70
CA LEU A 52 6.82 -0.16 -5.83
C LEU A 52 5.38 0.34 -5.77
N LEU A 53 5.07 1.49 -6.38
CA LEU A 53 3.74 2.09 -6.29
C LEU A 53 2.64 1.18 -6.85
N GLU A 54 2.85 0.64 -8.05
CA GLU A 54 1.90 -0.26 -8.69
C GLU A 54 1.63 -1.54 -7.87
N PRO A 55 2.64 -2.32 -7.44
CA PRO A 55 2.39 -3.52 -6.64
C PRO A 55 1.79 -3.20 -5.27
N VAL A 56 2.13 -2.06 -4.66
CA VAL A 56 1.50 -1.62 -3.41
C VAL A 56 0.01 -1.34 -3.61
N CYS A 57 -0.35 -0.56 -4.64
CA CYS A 57 -1.74 -0.26 -4.96
C CYS A 57 -2.54 -1.54 -5.26
N HIS A 58 -1.94 -2.48 -6.01
CA HIS A 58 -2.57 -3.76 -6.31
C HIS A 58 -2.83 -4.59 -5.04
N GLN A 59 -1.84 -4.72 -4.16
CA GLN A 59 -2.00 -5.45 -2.91
C GLN A 59 -3.02 -4.78 -1.98
N LEU A 60 -3.01 -3.44 -1.87
CA LEU A 60 -4.01 -2.71 -1.10
C LEU A 60 -5.44 -2.96 -1.61
N PHE A 61 -5.61 -3.04 -2.93
CA PHE A 61 -6.89 -3.39 -3.56
C PHE A 61 -7.33 -4.82 -3.21
N GLU A 62 -6.43 -5.80 -3.29
CA GLU A 62 -6.73 -7.18 -2.88
C GLU A 62 -7.08 -7.29 -1.39
N LEU A 63 -6.35 -6.60 -0.51
CA LEU A 63 -6.67 -6.51 0.91
C LEU A 63 -8.08 -5.95 1.14
N TYR A 64 -8.49 -4.93 0.37
CA TYR A 64 -9.83 -4.34 0.45
C TYR A 64 -10.93 -5.27 -0.06
N ARG A 65 -10.63 -6.09 -1.08
CA ARG A 65 -11.58 -7.09 -1.60
C ARG A 65 -11.76 -8.31 -0.70
N SER A 66 -10.81 -8.59 0.18
CA SER A 66 -10.90 -9.71 1.13
C SER A 66 -12.16 -9.65 2.00
N SER A 67 -12.60 -10.78 2.55
CA SER A 67 -13.70 -10.81 3.53
C SER A 67 -13.28 -10.28 4.92
N GLU A 68 -11.98 -10.07 5.17
CA GLU A 68 -11.45 -9.64 6.46
C GLU A 68 -11.60 -8.13 6.67
N VAL A 69 -12.50 -7.74 7.59
CA VAL A 69 -12.73 -6.33 7.96
C VAL A 69 -11.45 -5.61 8.41
N ARG A 70 -10.53 -6.32 9.06
CA ARG A 70 -9.23 -5.77 9.49
C ARG A 70 -8.38 -5.31 8.29
N LEU A 71 -8.34 -6.10 7.22
CA LEU A 71 -7.58 -5.77 6.02
C LEU A 71 -8.22 -4.61 5.26
N LYS A 72 -9.56 -4.57 5.18
CA LYS A 72 -10.28 -3.41 4.63
C LYS A 72 -9.95 -2.13 5.37
N ARG A 73 -10.02 -2.14 6.70
CA ARG A 73 -9.68 -0.98 7.54
C ARG A 73 -8.22 -0.57 7.39
N PHE A 74 -7.31 -1.55 7.30
CA PHE A 74 -5.91 -1.28 7.02
C PHE A 74 -5.73 -0.57 5.67
N THR A 75 -6.41 -0.99 4.61
CA THR A 75 -6.35 -0.29 3.31
C THR A 75 -6.92 1.13 3.39
N LEU A 76 -8.07 1.30 4.06
CA LEU A 76 -8.78 2.58 4.10
C LEU A 76 -7.98 3.72 4.75
N GLN A 77 -7.00 3.41 5.61
CA GLN A 77 -6.15 4.45 6.21
C GLN A 77 -5.31 5.23 5.17
N PHE A 78 -5.05 4.64 4.00
CA PHE A 78 -4.24 5.25 2.93
C PHE A 78 -5.09 6.00 1.89
N LEU A 79 -6.42 5.86 1.96
CA LEU A 79 -7.33 6.40 0.95
C LEU A 79 -7.20 7.94 0.77
N PRO A 80 -7.09 8.76 1.84
CA PRO A 80 -6.91 10.19 1.67
C PRO A 80 -5.65 10.55 0.86
N GLU A 81 -4.54 9.86 1.12
CA GLU A 81 -3.27 10.09 0.44
C GLU A 81 -3.33 9.65 -1.03
N LEU A 82 -3.92 8.49 -1.30
CA LEU A 82 -4.13 7.98 -2.66
C LEU A 82 -4.98 8.95 -3.50
N ILE A 83 -6.07 9.48 -2.92
CA ILE A 83 -6.92 10.47 -3.59
C ILE A 83 -6.13 11.76 -3.84
N TRP A 84 -5.38 12.24 -2.85
CA TRP A 84 -4.56 13.44 -2.98
C TRP A 84 -3.54 13.32 -4.12
N VAL A 85 -2.75 12.24 -4.14
CA VAL A 85 -1.75 11.98 -5.18
C VAL A 85 -2.40 11.86 -6.55
N TYR A 86 -3.51 11.12 -6.65
CA TYR A 86 -4.26 11.00 -7.90
C TYR A 86 -4.72 12.36 -8.42
N LEU A 87 -5.38 13.17 -7.59
CA LEU A 87 -5.87 14.50 -7.99
C LEU A 87 -4.71 15.43 -8.39
N ARG A 88 -3.61 15.42 -7.64
CA ARG A 88 -2.41 16.23 -7.95
C ARG A 88 -1.81 15.86 -9.31
N LEU A 89 -1.72 14.56 -9.62
CA LEU A 89 -1.19 14.08 -10.89
C LEU A 89 -2.10 14.42 -12.07
N THR A 90 -3.42 14.24 -11.90
CA THR A 90 -4.41 14.57 -12.92
C THR A 90 -4.37 16.06 -13.27
N VAL A 91 -4.43 16.94 -12.26
CA VAL A 91 -4.37 18.40 -12.46
C VAL A 91 -3.03 18.84 -13.08
N SER A 92 -1.92 18.20 -12.70
CA SER A 92 -0.60 18.55 -13.26
C SER A 92 -0.47 18.17 -14.74
N ARG A 93 -1.07 17.05 -15.16
CA ARG A 93 -1.11 16.63 -16.57
C ARG A 93 -1.95 17.57 -17.44
N ASP A 94 -3.09 18.02 -16.93
CA ASP A 94 -3.94 18.99 -17.64
C ASP A 94 -3.20 20.31 -17.92
N ARG A 95 -2.30 20.72 -17.02
CA ARG A 95 -1.46 21.92 -17.20
C ARG A 95 -0.30 21.75 -18.19
N GLN A 96 0.16 20.52 -18.42
CA GLN A 96 1.22 20.24 -19.41
C GLN A 96 0.68 20.08 -20.84
N SER A 97 -0.64 19.92 -20.98
CA SER A 97 -1.30 19.65 -22.25
C SER A 97 -1.87 20.91 -22.92
N ASN A 98 -1.77 22.08 -22.25
CA ASN A 98 -2.15 23.41 -22.71
C ASN A 98 -0.92 24.29 -22.88
#